data_AF-A0A7V3C5S6-F1
#
_entry.id   AF-A0A7V3C5S6-F1
#
_cell.length_a   1.000
_cell.length_b   1.000
_cell.length_c   1.000
_cell.angle_alpha   90.00
_cell.angle_beta   90.00
_cell.angle_gamma   90.00
#
_symmetry.space_group_name_H-M   'P 1'
#
loop_
_entity.id
_entity.type
_entity.pdbx_description
1 polymer ?
#
loop_
_entity_poly.entity_id
_entity_poly.type
_entity_poly.pdbx_seq_one_letter_code
_entity_poly.pdbx_strand_id
1 'polypeptide(L)'
;MKQQKIKQLGTRTMMSMDEFYASFYAESEIPKELVAELLAGLGKALELPPGLLRPGDRFAVELAPLKGWGPNDDRLDLYDLLNQMEKKFKVKVDVRKINNVDGYIKTIGAAASSQH
;
A
#
# COMPACT_ATOMS: atom_id res chain seq x y z
N MET A 1 -5.98 -24.63 -1.84
CA MET A 1 -4.65 -24.39 -1.23
C MET A 1 -4.14 -23.04 -1.70
N LYS A 2 -4.23 -21.98 -0.89
CA LYS A 2 -3.84 -20.61 -1.27
C LYS A 2 -2.90 -20.02 -0.21
N GLN A 3 -1.61 -20.30 -0.31
CA GLN A 3 -0.57 -19.57 0.42
C GLN A 3 0.71 -19.57 -0.41
N GLN A 4 0.70 -18.83 -1.52
CA GLN A 4 1.96 -18.55 -2.22
C GLN A 4 2.56 -17.29 -1.58
N LYS A 5 3.19 -17.53 -0.42
CA LYS A 5 3.75 -16.52 0.48
C LYS A 5 4.74 -15.64 -0.26
N ILE A 6 4.45 -14.35 -0.28
CA ILE A 6 5.42 -13.30 -0.60
C ILE A 6 6.76 -13.57 0.11
N LYS A 7 7.86 -13.38 -0.63
CA LYS A 7 9.19 -13.95 -0.38
C LYS A 7 9.77 -13.67 1.02
N GLN A 8 9.29 -12.66 1.75
CA GLN A 8 9.88 -12.20 3.03
C GLN A 8 8.89 -11.87 4.16
N LEU A 9 7.62 -12.30 4.09
CA LEU A 9 6.63 -11.93 5.14
C LEU A 9 6.55 -12.90 6.32
N GLY A 10 7.12 -14.10 6.21
CA GLY A 10 6.90 -15.20 7.17
C GLY A 10 7.44 -15.00 8.59
N THR A 11 8.32 -14.03 8.82
CA THR A 11 8.97 -13.76 10.12
C THR A 11 8.56 -12.42 10.74
N ARG A 12 7.63 -11.69 10.12
CA ARG A 12 7.26 -10.35 10.56
C ARG A 12 6.16 -10.41 11.62
N THR A 13 6.35 -9.68 12.71
CA THR A 13 5.32 -9.44 13.72
C THR A 13 4.21 -8.57 13.13
N MET A 14 2.94 -8.92 13.36
CA MET A 14 1.84 -8.02 13.01
C MET A 14 1.97 -6.74 13.82
N MET A 15 1.89 -5.60 13.13
CA MET A 15 1.86 -4.28 13.73
C MET A 15 0.43 -3.77 13.71
N SER A 16 -0.04 -3.21 14.82
CA SER A 16 -1.33 -2.53 14.85
C SER A 16 -1.28 -1.25 14.01
N MET A 17 -2.45 -0.77 13.59
CA MET A 17 -2.52 0.50 12.85
C MET A 17 -2.01 1.67 13.68
N ASP A 18 -2.23 1.63 14.99
CA ASP A 18 -1.82 2.66 15.93
C ASP A 18 -0.30 2.73 16.02
N GLU A 19 0.35 1.58 16.17
CA GLU A 19 1.81 1.47 16.17
C GLU A 19 2.40 1.85 14.81
N PHE A 20 1.78 1.41 13.71
CA PHE A 20 2.25 1.73 12.35
C PHE A 20 2.19 3.24 12.10
N TYR A 21 1.07 3.87 12.42
CA TYR A 21 0.93 5.31 12.28
C TYR A 21 1.91 6.04 13.19
N ALA A 22 1.96 5.69 14.47
CA ALA A 22 2.86 6.32 15.44
C ALA A 22 4.34 6.20 15.02
N SER A 23 4.73 5.09 14.40
CA SER A 23 6.12 4.83 14.03
C SER A 23 6.55 5.50 12.71
N PHE A 24 5.63 5.69 11.76
CA PHE A 24 6.00 6.08 10.38
C PHE A 24 5.30 7.33 9.85
N TYR A 25 4.14 7.69 10.41
CA TYR A 25 3.28 8.76 9.91
C TYR A 25 2.86 9.76 10.98
N ALA A 26 3.34 9.63 12.22
CA ALA A 26 3.00 10.54 13.32
C ALA A 26 3.37 12.00 13.01
N GLU A 27 4.51 12.21 12.35
CA GLU A 27 4.99 13.51 11.91
C GLU A 27 4.57 13.85 10.46
N SER A 28 3.77 12.99 9.83
CA SER A 28 3.23 13.27 8.50
C SER A 28 1.97 14.11 8.60
N GLU A 29 1.75 15.00 7.63
CA GLU A 29 0.50 15.78 7.49
C GLU A 29 -0.68 14.92 6.96
N ILE A 30 -0.58 13.60 7.07
CA ILE A 30 -1.56 12.65 6.56
C ILE A 30 -2.38 12.12 7.73
N PRO A 31 -3.71 12.30 7.73
CA PRO A 31 -4.55 11.79 8.80
C PRO A 31 -4.44 10.27 8.96
N LYS A 32 -4.41 9.80 10.22
CA LYS A 32 -4.37 8.36 10.54
C LYS A 32 -5.46 7.55 9.87
N GLU A 33 -6.67 8.10 9.79
CA GLU A 33 -7.81 7.45 9.13
C GLU A 33 -7.53 7.18 7.64
N LEU A 34 -6.90 8.14 6.96
CA LEU A 34 -6.53 8.02 5.57
C LEU A 34 -5.42 6.97 5.39
N VAL A 35 -4.39 6.98 6.25
CA VAL A 35 -3.34 5.96 6.24
C VAL A 35 -3.94 4.56 6.45
N ALA A 36 -4.85 4.42 7.40
CA ALA A 36 -5.51 3.15 7.70
C ALA A 36 -6.34 2.64 6.52
N GLU A 37 -7.09 3.53 5.85
CA GLU A 37 -7.88 3.17 4.68
C GLU A 37 -6.99 2.74 3.50
N LEU A 38 -5.93 3.49 3.23
CA LEU A 38 -4.97 3.19 2.17
C LEU A 38 -4.27 1.85 2.42
N LEU A 39 -3.85 1.60 3.66
CA LEU A 39 -3.19 0.35 4.05
C LEU A 39 -4.15 -0.85 3.98
N ALA A 40 -5.42 -0.66 4.37
CA ALA A 40 -6.45 -1.68 4.28
C ALA A 40 -6.79 -2.04 2.82
N GLY A 41 -6.93 -1.03 1.95
CA GLY A 41 -7.14 -1.23 0.52
C GLY A 41 -5.99 -1.99 -0.13
N LEU A 42 -4.75 -1.63 0.23
CA LEU A 42 -3.56 -2.29 -0.26
C LEU A 42 -3.43 -3.74 0.24
N GLY A 43 -3.71 -3.98 1.52
CA GLY A 43 -3.75 -5.34 2.08
C GLY A 43 -4.79 -6.21 1.39
N LYS A 44 -5.99 -5.67 1.12
CA LYS A 44 -7.03 -6.38 0.37
C LYS A 44 -6.59 -6.71 -1.05
N ALA A 45 -5.98 -5.76 -1.76
CA ALA A 45 -5.48 -5.98 -3.11
C ALA A 45 -4.41 -7.08 -3.13
N LEU A 46 -3.47 -7.04 -2.18
CA LEU A 46 -2.37 -8.00 -2.08
C LEU A 46 -2.77 -9.36 -1.47
N GLU A 47 -4.03 -9.52 -1.06
CA GLU A 47 -4.49 -10.65 -0.22
C GLU A 47 -3.63 -10.85 1.04
N LEU A 48 -3.20 -9.75 1.68
CA LEU A 48 -2.37 -9.71 2.88
C LEU A 48 -3.04 -8.98 4.05
N PRO A 49 -2.78 -9.42 5.29
CA PRO A 49 -3.06 -8.60 6.46
C PRO A 49 -2.33 -7.24 6.39
N PRO A 50 -3.03 -6.11 6.52
CA PRO A 50 -2.42 -4.78 6.52
C PRO A 50 -1.30 -4.62 7.54
N GLY A 51 -1.42 -5.27 8.71
CA GLY A 51 -0.40 -5.25 9.76
C GLY A 51 0.92 -5.94 9.43
N LEU A 52 1.03 -6.64 8.29
CA LEU A 52 2.29 -7.21 7.79
C LEU A 52 3.02 -6.30 6.80
N LEU A 53 2.31 -5.32 6.24
CA LEU A 53 2.88 -4.33 5.34
C LEU A 53 3.78 -3.38 6.12
N ARG A 54 4.85 -2.95 5.47
CA ARG A 54 5.78 -1.93 5.97
C ARG A 54 5.97 -0.86 4.92
N PRO A 55 6.21 0.41 5.32
CA PRO A 55 6.37 1.51 4.35
C PRO A 55 7.50 1.23 3.34
N GLY A 56 8.57 0.57 3.76
CA GLY A 56 9.71 0.22 2.91
C GLY A 56 9.45 -0.92 1.91
N ASP A 57 8.32 -1.61 1.98
CA ASP A 57 8.05 -2.77 1.12
C ASP A 57 7.86 -2.32 -0.33
N ARG A 58 8.75 -2.75 -1.23
CA ARG A 58 8.65 -2.43 -2.65
C ARG A 58 7.71 -3.39 -3.34
N PHE A 59 6.85 -2.86 -4.19
CA PHE A 59 5.87 -3.67 -4.92
C PHE A 59 6.52 -4.70 -5.85
N ALA A 60 7.62 -4.30 -6.49
CA ALA A 60 8.33 -5.15 -7.44
C ALA A 60 9.30 -6.17 -6.81
N VAL A 61 9.54 -6.12 -5.48
CA VAL A 61 10.55 -6.98 -4.84
C VAL A 61 9.99 -7.65 -3.58
N GLU A 62 9.76 -6.88 -2.52
CA GLU A 62 9.31 -7.42 -1.24
C GLU A 62 7.87 -7.87 -1.28
N LEU A 63 7.00 -7.24 -2.09
CA LEU A 63 5.59 -7.62 -2.27
C LEU A 63 5.33 -8.32 -3.61
N ALA A 64 6.38 -8.57 -4.39
CA ALA A 64 6.25 -9.33 -5.63
C ALA A 64 5.78 -10.76 -5.30
N PRO A 65 4.74 -11.28 -5.99
CA PRO A 65 4.33 -12.65 -5.87
C PRO A 65 5.47 -13.58 -6.31
N LEU A 66 5.55 -14.77 -5.70
CA LEU A 66 6.59 -15.77 -6.02
C LEU A 66 6.59 -16.22 -7.49
N LYS A 67 5.51 -15.94 -8.25
CA LYS A 67 5.40 -16.07 -9.70
C LYS A 67 4.55 -14.92 -10.26
N GLY A 68 4.94 -14.39 -11.42
CA GLY A 68 4.00 -13.68 -12.29
C GLY A 68 3.81 -12.19 -12.01
N TRP A 69 4.88 -11.41 -11.99
CA TRP A 69 4.79 -9.99 -12.38
C TRP A 69 5.23 -9.87 -13.83
N GLY A 70 4.46 -10.53 -14.71
CA GLY A 70 4.50 -10.21 -16.13
C GLY A 70 3.54 -9.05 -16.40
N PRO A 71 3.71 -8.31 -17.50
CA PRO A 71 2.78 -7.24 -17.91
C PRO A 71 1.32 -7.70 -18.15
N ASN A 72 1.01 -8.99 -17.99
CA ASN A 72 -0.29 -9.62 -18.24
C ASN A 72 -0.78 -10.46 -17.03
N ASP A 73 -0.29 -10.23 -15.81
CA ASP A 73 -0.75 -11.00 -14.63
C ASP A 73 -1.84 -10.22 -13.86
N ASP A 74 -3.07 -10.67 -14.03
CA ASP A 74 -4.35 -10.07 -13.59
C ASP A 74 -4.54 -10.00 -12.06
N ARG A 75 -3.49 -10.17 -11.26
CA ARG A 75 -3.58 -10.42 -9.81
C ARG A 75 -3.13 -9.29 -8.92
N LEU A 76 -2.69 -8.18 -9.50
CA LEU A 76 -2.61 -6.92 -8.79
C LEU A 76 -2.65 -5.79 -9.81
N ASP A 77 -3.85 -5.39 -10.22
CA ASP A 77 -3.94 -4.15 -10.98
C ASP A 77 -3.78 -2.99 -9.99
N LEU A 78 -2.53 -2.72 -9.58
CA LEU A 78 -2.19 -1.54 -8.79
C LEU A 78 -2.73 -0.29 -9.49
N TYR A 79 -2.83 -0.31 -10.82
CA TYR A 79 -3.52 0.75 -11.56
C TYR A 79 -5.01 0.80 -11.25
N ASP A 80 -5.71 -0.32 -11.07
CA ASP A 80 -7.12 -0.29 -10.62
C ASP A 80 -7.27 0.23 -9.19
N LEU A 81 -6.41 -0.21 -8.27
CA LEU A 81 -6.43 0.33 -6.90
C LEU A 81 -6.15 1.84 -6.91
N LEU A 82 -5.15 2.27 -7.67
CA LEU A 82 -4.81 3.69 -7.85
C LEU A 82 -5.97 4.45 -8.49
N ASN A 83 -6.52 3.96 -9.59
CA ASN A 83 -7.68 4.55 -10.26
C ASN A 83 -8.88 4.66 -9.31
N GLN A 84 -9.10 3.67 -8.45
CA GLN A 84 -10.15 3.70 -7.44
C GLN A 84 -9.90 4.80 -6.41
N MET A 85 -8.66 4.93 -5.92
CA MET A 85 -8.31 5.99 -4.96
C MET A 85 -8.31 7.38 -5.60
N GLU A 86 -7.82 7.52 -6.83
CA GLU A 86 -7.90 8.76 -7.62
C GLU A 86 -9.35 9.21 -7.80
N LYS A 87 -10.26 8.29 -8.16
CA LYS A 87 -11.69 8.58 -8.28
C LYS A 87 -12.32 8.92 -6.93
N LYS A 88 -11.96 8.18 -5.88
CA LYS A 88 -12.52 8.36 -4.53
C LYS A 88 -12.11 9.69 -3.91
N PHE A 89 -10.83 10.03 -3.97
CA PHE A 89 -10.27 11.24 -3.39
C PHE A 89 -10.20 12.41 -4.39
N LYS A 90 -10.60 12.20 -5.65
CA LYS A 90 -10.52 13.19 -6.75
C LYS A 90 -9.10 13.77 -6.92
N VAL A 91 -8.11 12.92 -6.76
CA VAL A 91 -6.69 13.25 -6.91
C VAL A 91 -6.13 12.65 -8.19
N LYS A 92 -5.09 13.25 -8.75
CA LYS A 92 -4.24 12.62 -9.77
C LYS A 92 -2.89 12.33 -9.16
N VAL A 93 -2.46 11.07 -9.21
CA VAL A 93 -1.20 10.61 -8.66
C VAL A 93 -0.32 10.05 -9.77
N ASP A 94 0.99 10.34 -9.69
CA ASP A 94 1.94 9.79 -10.64
C ASP A 94 2.39 8.40 -10.17
N VAL A 95 1.90 7.36 -10.84
CA VAL A 95 2.23 5.95 -10.55
C VAL A 95 3.74 5.69 -10.57
N ARG A 96 4.51 6.46 -11.36
CA ARG A 96 5.98 6.31 -11.45
C ARG A 96 6.69 6.69 -10.16
N LYS A 97 6.04 7.48 -9.30
CA LYS A 97 6.57 7.84 -7.97
C LYS A 97 6.25 6.78 -6.91
N ILE A 98 5.40 5.81 -7.23
CA ILE A 98 4.90 4.79 -6.31
C ILE A 98 5.70 3.49 -6.51
N ASN A 99 6.81 3.38 -5.79
CA ASN A 99 7.68 2.19 -5.84
C ASN A 99 7.49 1.24 -4.65
N ASN A 100 6.96 1.77 -3.53
CA ASN A 100 6.77 1.07 -2.28
C ASN A 100 5.51 1.57 -1.56
N VAL A 101 5.14 0.89 -0.46
CA VAL A 101 3.98 1.24 0.37
C VAL A 101 4.06 2.69 0.85
N ASP A 102 5.24 3.18 1.23
CA ASP A 102 5.41 4.56 1.68
C ASP A 102 5.09 5.57 0.59
N GLY A 103 5.62 5.35 -0.61
CA GLY A 103 5.36 6.19 -1.77
C GLY A 103 3.88 6.19 -2.14
N TYR A 104 3.20 5.06 -2.03
CA TYR A 104 1.76 4.97 -2.23
C TYR A 104 0.98 5.84 -1.22
N ILE A 105 1.24 5.63 0.07
CA ILE A 105 0.54 6.34 1.15
C ILE A 105 0.83 7.83 1.09
N LYS A 106 2.09 8.24 0.90
CA LYS A 106 2.45 9.67 0.83
C LYS A 106 1.91 10.35 -0.42
N THR A 107 1.94 9.69 -1.57
CA THR A 107 1.47 10.32 -2.82
C THR A 107 -0.04 10.56 -2.77
N ILE A 108 -0.82 9.56 -2.34
CA ILE A 108 -2.28 9.72 -2.22
C ILE A 108 -2.63 10.57 -1.01
N GLY A 109 -1.99 10.31 0.13
CA GLY A 109 -2.19 11.02 1.39
C GLY A 109 -1.96 12.51 1.25
N ALA A 110 -0.82 12.93 0.70
CA ALA A 110 -0.53 14.33 0.48
C ALA A 110 -1.50 14.97 -0.54
N ALA A 111 -1.83 14.25 -1.62
CA ALA A 111 -2.74 14.77 -2.64
C ALA A 111 -4.18 14.95 -2.11
N ALA A 112 -4.63 14.05 -1.23
CA ALA A 112 -5.96 14.13 -0.61
C ALA A 112 -6.00 15.18 0.52
N SER A 113 -4.95 15.27 1.34
CA SER A 113 -4.82 16.30 2.39
C SER A 113 -4.74 17.71 1.81
N SER A 114 -4.17 17.89 0.61
CA SER A 114 -4.05 19.21 -0.04
C SER A 114 -5.36 19.76 -0.63
N GLN A 115 -6.46 19.01 -0.55
CA GLN A 115 -7.80 19.44 -1.00
C GLN A 115 -8.71 19.88 0.17
N HIS A 116 -8.19 20.00 1.38
CA HIS A 116 -8.87 20.61 2.53
C HIS A 116 -8.16 21.92 2.92
#